data_AF-A0A933AWU0-F1
#
_entry.id   AF-A0A933AWU0-F1
#
_cell.length_a   1.000
_cell.length_b   1.000
_cell.length_c   1.000
_cell.angle_alpha   90.00
_cell.angle_beta   90.00
_cell.angle_gamma   90.00
#
_symmetry.space_group_name_H-M   'P 1'
#
loop_
_entity.id
_entity.type
_entity.pdbx_description
1 polymer ?
#
loop_
_entity_poly.entity_id
_entity_poly.type
_entity_poly.pdbx_seq_one_letter_code
_entity_poly.pdbx_strand_id
1 'polypeptide(L)'
;MHGSQIDSGDFRQLAAANDLWKEITGQPMFFVGLGAHRDWYNQNRETAKGLLNTFLEAAKYVQDHPETVEDVKDAIGLKNPQQVDMAKKRIPPVYATRWDADVIKNAQHIIDRALELKIIPKAPAESVFAIP
;
A
#
# COMPACT_ATOMS: atom_id res chain seq x y z
N MET A 1 -8.06 -4.55 -9.28
CA MET A 1 -7.52 -5.69 -8.51
C MET A 1 -8.35 -6.90 -8.92
N HIS A 2 -7.80 -7.84 -9.71
CA HIS A 2 -8.54 -9.07 -10.02
C HIS A 2 -8.57 -9.88 -8.73
N GLY A 3 -9.76 -10.06 -8.12
CA GLY A 3 -9.97 -11.05 -7.06
C GLY A 3 -9.31 -12.35 -7.50
N SER A 4 -8.27 -12.77 -6.78
CA SER A 4 -7.33 -13.75 -7.30
C SER A 4 -8.05 -15.06 -7.59
N GLN A 5 -8.00 -15.52 -8.84
CA GLN A 5 -8.52 -16.85 -9.24
C GLN A 5 -7.91 -18.01 -8.43
N ILE A 6 -6.88 -17.73 -7.62
CA ILE A 6 -6.33 -18.59 -6.57
C ILE A 6 -7.44 -19.20 -5.68
N ASP A 7 -8.55 -18.50 -5.49
CA ASP A 7 -9.60 -18.94 -4.56
C ASP A 7 -10.70 -19.80 -5.22
N SER A 8 -10.66 -20.04 -6.55
CA SER A 8 -11.57 -20.99 -7.20
C SER A 8 -11.18 -22.46 -6.96
N GLY A 9 -9.99 -22.69 -6.38
CA GLY A 9 -9.40 -24.03 -6.21
C GLY A 9 -8.62 -24.51 -7.43
N ASP A 10 -8.73 -23.82 -8.57
CA ASP A 10 -8.03 -24.19 -9.82
C ASP A 10 -6.55 -23.75 -9.81
N PHE A 11 -6.19 -22.85 -8.89
CA PHE A 11 -4.87 -22.26 -8.81
C PHE A 11 -4.35 -22.31 -7.38
N ARG A 12 -3.04 -22.51 -7.21
CA ARG A 12 -2.37 -22.46 -5.91
C ARG A 12 -1.47 -21.23 -5.81
N GLN A 13 -1.45 -20.59 -4.65
CA GLN A 13 -0.49 -19.52 -4.37
C GLN A 13 0.92 -20.11 -4.31
N LEU A 14 1.82 -19.66 -5.19
CA LEU A 14 3.22 -20.10 -5.19
C LEU A 14 4.09 -19.26 -4.26
N ALA A 15 3.83 -17.96 -4.19
CA ALA A 15 4.51 -17.02 -3.30
C ALA A 15 3.68 -15.74 -3.14
N ALA A 16 3.95 -14.97 -2.08
CA ALA A 16 3.46 -13.60 -1.95
C ALA A 16 4.64 -12.63 -2.11
N ALA A 17 4.49 -11.61 -2.94
CA ALA A 17 5.60 -10.67 -3.23
C ALA A 17 6.14 -9.99 -1.96
N ASN A 18 5.27 -9.62 -1.03
CA ASN A 18 5.67 -9.04 0.25
C ASN A 18 6.51 -9.99 1.10
N ASP A 19 6.17 -11.29 1.11
CA ASP A 19 6.90 -12.29 1.90
C ASP A 19 8.30 -12.50 1.32
N LEU A 20 8.40 -12.64 -0.02
CA LEU A 20 9.68 -12.74 -0.72
C LEU A 20 10.56 -11.50 -0.48
N TRP A 21 9.96 -10.32 -0.56
CA TRP A 21 10.70 -9.08 -0.30
C TRP A 21 11.19 -8.99 1.14
N LYS A 22 10.36 -9.38 2.11
CA LYS A 22 10.74 -9.40 3.53
C LYS A 22 11.83 -10.43 3.81
N GLU A 23 11.82 -11.58 3.14
CA GLU A 23 12.88 -12.59 3.23
C GLU A 23 14.22 -12.03 2.73
N ILE A 24 14.21 -11.28 1.63
CA ILE A 24 15.42 -10.72 1.01
C ILE A 24 15.94 -9.48 1.75
N THR A 25 15.04 -8.60 2.20
CA THR A 25 15.39 -7.25 2.68
C THR A 25 15.21 -7.05 4.19
N GLY A 26 14.52 -7.97 4.85
CA GLY A 26 14.13 -7.84 6.26
C GLY A 26 12.98 -6.84 6.50
N GLN A 27 12.46 -6.17 5.46
CA GLN A 27 11.45 -5.12 5.58
C GLN A 27 10.18 -5.48 4.80
N PRO A 28 8.98 -5.01 5.20
CA PRO A 28 7.77 -5.20 4.39
C PRO A 28 7.84 -4.38 3.10
N MET A 29 7.22 -4.85 2.03
CA MET A 29 7.24 -4.13 0.75
C MET A 29 6.33 -2.91 0.79
N PHE A 30 6.88 -1.72 0.54
CA PHE A 30 6.10 -0.51 0.27
C PHE A 30 5.66 -0.46 -1.20
N PHE A 31 4.38 -0.71 -1.48
CA PHE A 31 3.90 -0.86 -2.87
C PHE A 31 3.34 0.43 -3.47
N VAL A 32 2.54 1.19 -2.70
CA VAL A 32 1.83 2.38 -3.16
C VAL A 32 1.91 3.47 -2.10
N GLY A 33 2.24 4.69 -2.52
CA GLY A 33 2.19 5.89 -1.70
C GLY A 33 1.26 6.94 -2.29
N LEU A 34 0.82 7.88 -1.45
CA LEU A 34 0.16 9.10 -1.91
C LEU A 34 1.23 10.07 -2.42
N GLY A 35 1.15 10.41 -3.71
CA GLY A 35 2.04 11.36 -4.36
C GLY A 35 1.30 12.63 -4.76
N ALA A 36 2.00 13.76 -4.70
CA ALA A 36 1.55 15.03 -5.23
C ALA A 36 2.68 15.72 -5.99
N HIS A 37 2.34 16.59 -6.94
CA HIS A 37 3.34 17.45 -7.56
C HIS A 37 3.95 18.38 -6.51
N ARG A 38 5.28 18.55 -6.57
CA ARG A 38 6.03 19.31 -5.56
C ARG A 38 5.56 20.76 -5.44
N ASP A 39 5.30 21.42 -6.56
CA ASP A 39 4.85 22.81 -6.58
C ASP A 39 3.48 22.97 -5.91
N TRP A 40 2.58 22.02 -6.17
CA TRP A 40 1.28 21.97 -5.51
C TRP A 40 1.44 21.73 -4.00
N TYR A 41 2.25 20.75 -3.60
CA TYR A 41 2.50 20.48 -2.17
C TYR A 41 3.06 21.70 -1.44
N ASN A 42 4.03 22.39 -2.04
CA ASN A 42 4.64 23.58 -1.45
C ASN A 42 3.65 24.73 -1.26
N GLN A 43 2.66 24.87 -2.15
CA GLN A 43 1.62 25.90 -2.07
C GLN A 43 0.43 25.49 -1.18
N ASN A 44 0.25 24.19 -0.92
CA ASN A 44 -0.96 23.64 -0.29
C ASN A 44 -0.65 22.69 0.87
N ARG A 45 0.37 23.01 1.70
CA ARG A 45 0.86 22.12 2.77
C ARG A 45 -0.23 21.67 3.74
N GLU A 46 -1.07 22.60 4.21
CA GLU A 46 -2.18 22.27 5.11
C GLU A 46 -3.23 21.37 4.45
N THR A 47 -3.54 21.60 3.17
CA THR A 47 -4.44 20.74 2.41
C THR A 47 -3.84 19.34 2.22
N ALA A 48 -2.55 19.26 1.90
CA ALA A 48 -1.85 17.99 1.77
C ALA A 48 -1.85 17.19 3.08
N LYS A 49 -1.66 17.88 4.22
CA LYS A 49 -1.76 17.29 5.56
C LYS A 49 -3.18 16.80 5.86
N GLY A 50 -4.19 17.62 5.54
CA GLY A 50 -5.59 17.24 5.68
C GLY A 50 -5.94 15.98 4.87
N LEU A 51 -5.52 15.93 3.60
CA LEU A 51 -5.72 14.76 2.75
C LEU A 51 -5.06 13.52 3.34
N LEU A 52 -3.79 13.61 3.76
CA LEU A 52 -3.09 12.49 4.38
C LEU A 52 -3.86 11.97 5.61
N ASN A 53 -4.29 12.86 6.50
CA ASN A 53 -5.06 12.47 7.68
C ASN A 53 -6.37 11.78 7.31
N THR A 54 -7.11 12.29 6.31
CA THR A 54 -8.32 11.64 5.81
C THR A 54 -8.05 10.23 5.30
N PHE A 55 -6.95 10.01 4.56
CA PHE A 55 -6.57 8.67 4.10
C PHE A 55 -6.20 7.74 5.27
N LEU A 56 -5.49 8.23 6.28
CA LEU A 56 -5.12 7.44 7.45
C LEU A 56 -6.34 7.08 8.30
N GLU A 57 -7.29 8.00 8.47
CA GLU A 57 -8.56 7.76 9.14
C GLU A 57 -9.41 6.73 8.39
N ALA A 58 -9.52 6.84 7.07
CA ALA A 58 -10.23 5.87 6.24
C ALA A 58 -9.56 4.48 6.29
N ALA A 59 -8.22 4.43 6.23
CA ALA A 59 -7.47 3.19 6.38
C ALA A 59 -7.73 2.53 7.74
N LYS A 60 -7.76 3.33 8.81
CA LYS A 60 -8.08 2.85 10.16
C LYS A 60 -9.51 2.34 10.24
N TYR A 61 -10.47 3.04 9.64
CA TYR A 61 -11.86 2.59 9.59
C TYR A 61 -11.97 1.22 8.90
N VAL A 62 -11.34 1.02 7.74
CA VAL A 62 -11.34 -0.29 7.05
C VAL A 62 -10.68 -1.39 7.89
N GLN A 63 -9.64 -1.08 8.66
CA GLN A 63 -9.02 -2.02 9.61
C GLN A 63 -9.95 -2.42 10.76
N ASP A 64 -10.64 -1.45 11.34
CA ASP A 64 -11.55 -1.67 12.46
C ASP A 64 -12.89 -2.29 12.00
N HIS A 65 -13.25 -2.11 10.72
CA HIS A 65 -14.52 -2.54 10.10
C HIS A 65 -14.28 -3.37 8.83
N PRO A 66 -13.73 -4.59 8.93
CA PRO A 66 -13.48 -5.45 7.76
C PRO A 66 -14.77 -5.79 6.98
N GLU A 67 -15.94 -5.73 7.62
CA GLU A 67 -17.25 -5.91 6.99
C GLU A 67 -17.52 -4.95 5.83
N THR A 68 -16.87 -3.78 5.79
CA THR A 68 -16.97 -2.80 4.69
C THR A 68 -16.59 -3.35 3.32
N VAL A 69 -15.86 -4.47 3.27
CA VAL A 69 -15.59 -5.23 2.04
C VAL A 69 -16.89 -5.68 1.37
N GLU A 70 -17.95 -5.97 2.13
CA GLU A 70 -19.24 -6.35 1.57
C GLU A 70 -19.88 -5.24 0.75
N ASP A 71 -19.72 -3.99 1.18
CA ASP A 71 -20.29 -2.81 0.53
C ASP A 71 -19.68 -2.56 -0.86
N VAL A 72 -18.44 -3.00 -1.06
CA VAL A 72 -17.68 -2.80 -2.30
C VAL A 72 -17.44 -4.07 -3.09
N LYS A 73 -17.93 -5.23 -2.64
CA LYS A 73 -17.58 -6.55 -3.17
C LYS A 73 -17.74 -6.68 -4.68
N ASP A 74 -18.80 -6.10 -5.24
CA ASP A 74 -19.09 -6.13 -6.67
C ASP A 74 -18.12 -5.23 -7.45
N ALA A 75 -17.80 -4.06 -6.90
CA ALA A 75 -16.86 -3.11 -7.50
C ALA A 75 -15.41 -3.65 -7.54
N ILE A 76 -15.04 -4.50 -6.58
CA ILE A 76 -13.74 -5.17 -6.54
C ILE A 76 -13.78 -6.61 -7.11
N GLY A 77 -14.91 -7.01 -7.69
CA GLY A 77 -15.04 -8.25 -8.47
C GLY A 77 -15.06 -9.55 -7.65
N LEU A 78 -15.48 -9.51 -6.38
CA LEU A 78 -15.68 -10.70 -5.55
C LEU A 78 -17.04 -11.33 -5.88
N LYS A 79 -17.04 -12.63 -6.14
CA LYS A 79 -18.19 -13.33 -6.73
C LYS A 79 -18.87 -14.32 -5.80
N ASN A 80 -18.20 -14.73 -4.72
CA ASN A 80 -18.72 -15.74 -3.79
C ASN A 80 -18.35 -15.44 -2.34
N PRO A 81 -19.03 -16.07 -1.36
CA PRO A 81 -18.76 -15.83 0.07
C PRO A 81 -17.31 -16.12 0.49
N GLN A 82 -16.67 -17.15 -0.07
CA GLN A 82 -15.29 -17.49 0.26
C GLN A 82 -14.31 -16.37 -0.11
N GLN A 83 -14.50 -15.75 -1.29
CA GLN A 83 -13.70 -14.61 -1.74
C GLN A 83 -13.92 -13.38 -0.85
N VAL A 84 -15.15 -13.14 -0.40
CA VAL A 84 -15.47 -12.06 0.55
C VAL A 84 -14.79 -12.29 1.89
N ASP A 85 -14.90 -13.49 2.46
CA ASP A 85 -14.28 -13.82 3.75
C ASP A 85 -12.75 -13.72 3.71
N MET A 86 -12.14 -14.06 2.57
CA MET A 86 -10.71 -13.85 2.37
C MET A 86 -10.34 -12.38 2.23
N ALA A 87 -11.12 -11.61 1.47
CA ALA A 87 -10.89 -10.19 1.29
C ALA A 87 -11.00 -9.43 2.63
N LYS A 88 -11.96 -9.77 3.49
CA LYS A 88 -12.08 -9.25 4.86
C LYS A 88 -10.82 -9.45 5.71
N LYS A 89 -10.05 -10.52 5.46
CA LYS A 89 -8.80 -10.80 6.18
C LYS A 89 -7.58 -10.13 5.53
N ARG A 90 -7.58 -10.03 4.21
CA ARG A 90 -6.39 -9.64 3.43
C ARG A 90 -6.33 -8.16 3.08
N ILE A 91 -7.47 -7.52 2.86
CA ILE A 91 -7.52 -6.11 2.45
C ILE A 91 -7.17 -5.16 3.61
N PRO A 92 -7.75 -5.29 4.81
CA PRO A 92 -7.50 -4.28 5.84
C PRO A 92 -6.04 -4.11 6.27
N PRO A 93 -5.24 -5.19 6.44
CA PRO A 93 -3.82 -5.06 6.77
C PRO A 93 -2.96 -4.38 5.70
N VAL A 94 -3.44 -4.28 4.46
CA VAL A 94 -2.70 -3.64 3.35
C VAL A 94 -2.73 -2.12 3.46
N TYR A 95 -3.79 -1.54 4.04
CA TYR A 95 -3.91 -0.10 4.20
C TYR A 95 -3.10 0.37 5.42
N ALA A 96 -2.10 1.21 5.18
CA ALA A 96 -1.29 1.78 6.25
C ALA A 96 -2.11 2.80 7.07
N THR A 97 -2.06 2.66 8.39
CA THR A 97 -2.74 3.56 9.34
C THR A 97 -1.82 4.60 9.96
N ARG A 98 -0.57 4.64 9.52
CA ARG A 98 0.44 5.62 9.95
C ARG A 98 1.33 6.05 8.79
N TRP A 99 1.83 7.27 8.89
CA TRP A 99 2.85 7.82 8.01
C TRP A 99 3.95 8.45 8.88
N ASP A 100 4.94 7.64 9.25
CA ASP A 100 6.00 8.01 10.18
C ASP A 100 7.40 7.76 9.59
N ALA A 101 8.43 8.04 10.39
CA ALA A 101 9.82 7.89 9.98
C ALA A 101 10.18 6.44 9.59
N ASP A 102 9.55 5.43 10.21
CA ASP A 102 9.80 4.03 9.86
C ASP A 102 9.23 3.69 8.48
N VAL A 103 8.02 4.19 8.17
CA VAL A 103 7.41 4.04 6.84
C VAL A 103 8.28 4.72 5.78
N ILE A 104 8.76 5.93 6.05
CA ILE A 104 9.65 6.66 5.12
C ILE A 104 10.97 5.93 4.93
N LYS A 105 11.58 5.41 6.00
CA LYS A 105 12.81 4.62 5.92
C LYS A 105 12.60 3.38 5.05
N ASN A 106 11.47 2.70 5.22
CA ASN A 106 11.13 1.53 4.39
C ASN A 106 10.91 1.91 2.93
N ALA A 107 10.19 3.00 2.66
CA ALA A 107 9.98 3.48 1.30
C ALA A 107 11.30 3.92 0.62
N GLN A 108 12.21 4.54 1.37
CA GLN A 108 13.55 4.89 0.89
C GLN A 108 14.36 3.64 0.54
N HIS A 109 14.23 2.56 1.30
CA HIS A 109 14.94 1.31 1.01
C HIS A 109 14.62 0.75 -0.39
N ILE A 110 13.40 0.94 -0.89
CA ILE A 110 13.03 0.55 -2.26
C ILE A 110 13.79 1.37 -3.30
N ILE A 111 13.93 2.68 -3.08
CA ILE A 111 14.71 3.56 -3.98
C ILE A 111 16.17 3.11 -3.99
N ASP A 112 16.73 2.82 -2.82
CA ASP A 112 18.12 2.38 -2.68
C ASP A 112 18.36 1.05 -3.43
N ARG A 113 17.45 0.08 -3.29
CA ARG A 113 17.51 -1.18 -4.04
C ARG A 113 17.34 -0.97 -5.54
N ALA A 114 16.46 -0.06 -5.96
CA ALA A 114 16.28 0.26 -7.37
C ALA A 114 17.54 0.90 -7.99
N LEU A 115 18.31 1.66 -7.22
CA LEU A 115 19.61 2.20 -7.64
C LEU A 115 20.67 1.12 -7.76
N GLU A 116 20.81 0.27 -6.74
CA GLU A 116 21.77 -0.84 -6.72
C GLU A 116 21.55 -1.79 -7.90
N LEU A 117 20.29 -2.10 -8.19
CA LEU A 117 19.88 -2.94 -9.30
C LEU A 117 19.84 -2.20 -10.65
N LYS A 118 20.16 -0.90 -10.67
CA LYS A 118 20.16 -0.04 -11.88
C LYS A 118 18.81 0.02 -12.60
N ILE A 119 17.72 -0.16 -11.87
CA ILE A 119 16.35 0.04 -12.36
C ILE A 119 16.10 1.53 -12.60
N ILE A 120 16.62 2.38 -11.73
CA ILE A 120 16.65 3.83 -11.91
C ILE A 120 18.10 4.33 -12.08
N PRO A 121 18.34 5.34 -12.92
CA PRO A 121 19.69 5.74 -13.29
C PRO A 121 20.41 6.59 -12.23
N LYS A 122 19.65 7.28 -11.36
CA LYS A 122 20.18 8.15 -10.31
C LYS A 122 19.15 8.36 -9.21
N ALA A 123 19.63 8.66 -8.01
CA ALA A 123 18.78 9.00 -6.89
C ALA A 123 18.05 10.33 -7.15
N PRO A 124 16.86 10.54 -6.56
CA PRO A 124 16.23 11.85 -6.54
C PRO A 124 17.18 12.90 -5.94
N ALA A 125 17.25 14.09 -6.57
CA ALA A 125 18.11 15.17 -6.09
C ALA A 125 17.67 15.75 -4.74
N GLU A 126 16.39 15.58 -4.41
CA GLU A 126 15.77 16.00 -3.16
C GLU A 126 14.85 14.88 -2.66
N SER A 127 14.57 14.87 -1.34
CA SER A 127 13.64 13.90 -0.75
C SER A 127 12.30 13.88 -1.49
N VAL A 128 11.86 12.69 -1.89
CA VAL A 128 10.52 12.47 -2.45
C VAL A 128 9.46 12.25 -1.38
N PHE A 129 9.86 12.19 -0.10
CA PHE A 129 8.98 12.02 1.04
C PHE A 129 8.79 13.33 1.79
N ALA A 130 7.55 13.58 2.17
CA ALA A 130 7.17 14.65 3.09
C ALA A 130 6.75 14.04 4.44
N ILE A 131 7.15 14.66 5.53
CA ILE A 131 6.56 14.43 6.85
C ILE A 131 5.59 15.60 7.11
N PRO A 132 4.31 15.34 7.42
CA PRO A 132 3.33 16.39 7.74
C PRO A 132 3.60 17.10 9.07
#